data_AF-A0A494W385-F1
#
_entry.id   AF-A0A494W385-F1
#
_cell.length_a   1.000
_cell.length_b   1.000
_cell.length_c   1.000
_cell.angle_alpha   90.00
_cell.angle_beta   90.00
_cell.angle_gamma   90.00
#
_symmetry.space_group_name_H-M   'P 1'
#
loop_
_entity.id
_entity.type
_entity.pdbx_description
1 polymer ?
#
loop_
_entity_poly.entity_id
_entity_poly.type
_entity_poly.pdbx_seq_one_letter_code
_entity_poly.pdbx_strand_id
1 'polypeptide(L)'
;MARLSGKIRCNFAYTIKHKIMENQKNNIPDFTTPTTKILAIGRWTEKGLNPETRLPVMTKEVPATVRLYLTGAIEMWYVKPDLSGVVFIMNVADVDTAHQLLEKLPLGQAGMMEFDYTPLGPITPLRFLLSEEDAA
;
A
#
# COMPACT_ATOMS: atom_id res chain seq x y z
N MET A 1 -34.35 -10.79 -37.69
CA MET A 1 -33.16 -10.32 -36.96
C MET A 1 -33.30 -10.76 -35.50
N ALA A 2 -32.57 -11.79 -35.08
CA ALA A 2 -32.56 -12.24 -33.69
C ALA A 2 -31.41 -11.57 -32.93
N ARG A 3 -31.74 -10.86 -31.85
CA ARG A 3 -30.80 -10.15 -30.97
C ARG A 3 -30.33 -11.14 -29.90
N LEU A 4 -29.08 -11.59 -29.97
CA LEU A 4 -28.45 -12.41 -28.94
C LEU A 4 -28.19 -11.57 -27.69
N SER A 5 -28.93 -11.84 -26.62
CA SER A 5 -28.81 -11.20 -25.30
C SER A 5 -27.60 -11.72 -24.54
N GLY A 6 -26.81 -10.80 -23.97
CA GLY A 6 -25.55 -11.07 -23.29
C GLY A 6 -25.68 -11.89 -22.01
N LYS A 7 -25.30 -13.18 -22.10
CA LYS A 7 -25.42 -14.15 -21.01
C LYS A 7 -24.08 -14.69 -20.50
N ILE A 8 -23.00 -13.90 -20.56
CA ILE A 8 -21.64 -14.37 -20.20
C ILE A 8 -20.91 -13.44 -19.19
N ARG A 9 -21.60 -12.47 -18.53
CA ARG A 9 -20.93 -11.53 -17.60
C ARG A 9 -21.43 -11.57 -16.14
N CYS A 10 -22.07 -12.64 -15.68
CA CYS A 10 -22.70 -12.66 -14.35
C CYS A 10 -22.41 -13.88 -13.45
N ASN A 11 -21.38 -14.70 -13.73
CA ASN A 11 -21.17 -15.93 -12.94
C ASN A 11 -20.27 -15.76 -11.70
N PHE A 12 -19.40 -14.76 -11.66
CA PHE A 12 -18.47 -14.60 -10.55
C PHE A 12 -19.16 -14.09 -9.27
N ALA A 13 -19.89 -12.97 -9.38
CA ALA A 13 -20.60 -12.37 -8.24
C ALA A 13 -21.69 -13.29 -7.66
N TYR A 14 -22.31 -14.13 -8.50
CA TYR A 14 -23.38 -15.05 -8.09
C TYR A 14 -22.84 -16.23 -7.26
N THR A 15 -21.73 -16.82 -7.70
CA THR A 15 -21.09 -17.96 -7.02
C THR A 15 -20.54 -17.54 -5.65
N ILE A 16 -19.95 -16.35 -5.56
CA ILE A 16 -19.44 -15.77 -4.32
C ILE A 16 -20.59 -15.51 -3.33
N LYS A 17 -21.72 -14.92 -3.79
CA LYS A 17 -22.89 -14.72 -2.94
C LYS A 17 -23.46 -16.02 -2.40
N HIS A 18 -23.59 -17.06 -3.23
CA HIS A 18 -24.16 -18.34 -2.80
C HIS A 18 -23.28 -19.05 -1.76
N LYS A 19 -21.96 -19.10 -1.96
CA LYS A 19 -21.04 -19.77 -1.03
C LYS A 19 -20.87 -19.03 0.30
N ILE A 20 -21.01 -17.70 0.30
CA ILE A 20 -20.98 -16.86 1.51
C ILE A 20 -22.26 -17.02 2.36
N MET A 21 -23.43 -17.18 1.72
CA MET A 21 -24.73 -17.14 2.39
C MET A 21 -25.18 -18.49 2.99
N GLU A 22 -24.62 -19.62 2.54
CA GLU A 22 -25.15 -20.95 2.88
C GLU A 22 -24.75 -21.45 4.28
N ASN A 23 -23.81 -20.80 4.99
CA ASN A 23 -23.26 -21.33 6.25
C ASN A 23 -23.25 -20.37 7.45
N GLN A 24 -24.17 -19.41 7.59
CA GLN A 24 -24.07 -18.41 8.68
C GLN A 24 -25.41 -18.06 9.34
N LYS A 25 -25.83 -18.85 10.33
CA LYS A 25 -26.57 -18.32 11.48
C LYS A 25 -25.55 -18.00 12.58
N ASN A 26 -25.16 -16.72 12.64
CA ASN A 26 -24.36 -16.05 13.69
C ASN A 26 -22.81 -16.10 13.66
N ASN A 27 -22.14 -16.44 12.55
CA ASN A 27 -20.69 -16.22 12.43
C ASN A 27 -20.41 -15.21 11.29
N ILE A 28 -19.96 -14.01 11.64
CA ILE A 28 -19.41 -13.08 10.63
C ILE A 28 -18.09 -13.73 10.18
N PRO A 29 -17.88 -13.99 8.87
CA PRO A 29 -16.63 -14.55 8.41
C PRO A 29 -15.46 -13.63 8.81
N ASP A 30 -14.35 -14.22 9.28
CA ASP A 30 -13.14 -13.45 9.55
C ASP A 30 -12.56 -12.96 8.22
N PHE A 31 -12.61 -11.63 8.03
CA PHE A 31 -12.06 -10.98 6.85
C PHE A 31 -10.70 -10.33 7.12
N THR A 32 -10.06 -10.59 8.27
CA THR A 32 -8.73 -10.09 8.57
C THR A 32 -7.66 -10.69 7.65
N THR A 33 -6.59 -9.94 7.45
CA THR A 33 -5.46 -10.31 6.59
C THR A 33 -4.18 -9.81 7.26
N PRO A 34 -3.07 -10.56 7.20
CA PRO A 34 -1.81 -10.09 7.75
C PRO A 34 -1.35 -8.84 6.98
N THR A 35 -0.73 -7.91 7.70
CA THR A 35 -0.02 -6.81 7.08
C THR A 35 1.20 -7.35 6.35
N THR A 36 1.28 -7.10 5.05
CA THR A 36 2.43 -7.48 4.21
C THR A 36 3.14 -6.27 3.65
N LYS A 37 2.50 -5.10 3.65
CA LYS A 37 3.06 -3.84 3.16
C LYS A 37 2.58 -2.67 3.99
N ILE A 38 3.33 -1.56 3.95
CA ILE A 38 2.90 -0.28 4.52
C ILE A 38 2.81 0.75 3.40
N LEU A 39 1.67 1.42 3.29
CA LEU A 39 1.54 2.66 2.51
C LEU A 39 2.03 3.81 3.38
N ALA A 40 3.04 4.54 2.91
CA ALA A 40 3.53 5.75 3.55
C ALA A 40 3.24 6.96 2.66
N ILE A 41 2.43 7.89 3.13
CA ILE A 41 2.09 9.14 2.41
C ILE A 41 2.87 10.28 3.05
N GLY A 42 3.86 10.77 2.32
CA GLY A 42 4.69 11.89 2.74
C GLY A 42 4.01 13.24 2.53
N ARG A 43 4.19 14.15 3.48
CA ARG A 43 3.79 15.56 3.39
C ARG A 43 4.90 16.48 3.89
N TRP A 44 5.07 17.62 3.21
CA TRP A 44 5.98 18.66 3.68
C TRP A 44 5.49 19.21 5.03
N THR A 45 6.43 19.39 5.96
CA THR A 45 6.21 20.24 7.14
C THR A 45 6.41 21.70 6.77
N GLU A 46 6.12 22.63 7.68
CA GLU A 46 6.43 24.06 7.47
C GLU A 46 7.90 24.29 7.06
N LYS A 47 8.85 23.55 7.65
CA LYS A 47 10.28 23.62 7.31
C LYS A 47 10.57 23.10 5.90
N GLY A 48 9.80 22.12 5.43
CA GLY A 48 9.95 21.52 4.10
C GLY A 48 9.36 22.35 2.96
N LEU A 49 8.53 23.36 3.27
CA LEU A 49 7.89 24.21 2.26
C LEU A 49 8.85 25.21 1.62
N ASN A 50 9.95 25.59 2.28
CA ASN A 50 10.94 26.51 1.71
C ASN A 50 11.92 25.76 0.77
N PRO A 51 11.91 26.04 -0.55
CA PRO A 51 12.78 25.36 -1.50
C PRO A 51 14.28 25.62 -1.27
N GLU A 52 14.67 26.82 -0.84
CA GLU A 52 16.09 27.20 -0.66
C GLU A 52 16.76 26.38 0.43
N THR A 53 16.05 26.12 1.53
CA THR A 53 16.54 25.28 2.63
C THR A 53 16.43 23.79 2.31
N ARG A 54 15.47 23.40 1.46
CA ARG A 54 15.23 22.01 1.07
C ARG A 54 16.23 21.49 0.05
N LEU A 55 16.57 22.29 -0.97
CA LEU A 55 17.42 21.85 -2.10
C LEU A 55 18.77 21.25 -1.66
N PRO A 56 19.50 21.82 -0.68
CA PRO A 56 20.73 21.20 -0.18
C PRO A 56 20.50 19.81 0.43
N VAL A 57 19.38 19.59 1.13
CA VAL A 57 19.03 18.29 1.75
C VAL A 57 18.68 17.25 0.68
N MET A 58 18.00 17.66 -0.39
CA MET A 58 17.59 16.77 -1.49
C MET A 58 18.75 16.01 -2.14
N THR A 59 19.94 16.62 -2.19
CA THR A 59 21.16 15.98 -2.74
C THR A 59 21.55 14.70 -1.97
N LYS A 60 21.22 14.62 -0.68
CA LYS A 60 21.45 13.46 0.17
C LYS A 60 20.23 12.55 0.24
N GLU A 61 19.03 13.14 0.14
CA GLU A 61 17.76 12.43 0.20
C GLU A 61 17.65 11.38 -0.91
N VAL A 62 17.82 11.78 -2.17
CA VAL A 62 17.58 10.89 -3.31
C VAL A 62 18.46 9.63 -3.25
N PRO A 63 19.79 9.70 -3.00
CA PRO A 63 20.60 8.49 -2.81
C PRO A 63 20.20 7.63 -1.61
N ALA A 64 19.72 8.24 -0.50
CA ALA A 64 19.29 7.49 0.67
C ALA A 64 17.99 6.72 0.39
N THR A 65 17.02 7.35 -0.28
CA THR A 65 15.78 6.70 -0.72
C THR A 65 16.05 5.60 -1.75
N VAL A 66 16.99 5.83 -2.68
CA VAL A 66 17.44 4.79 -3.64
C VAL A 66 18.02 3.57 -2.93
N ARG A 67 18.79 3.75 -1.84
CA ARG A 67 19.28 2.61 -1.06
C ARG A 67 18.13 1.78 -0.48
N LEU A 68 17.10 2.43 0.08
CA LEU A 68 15.92 1.71 0.57
C LEU A 68 15.22 0.93 -0.55
N TYR A 69 15.09 1.51 -1.75
CA TYR A 69 14.55 0.82 -2.92
C TYR A 69 15.40 -0.38 -3.33
N LEU A 70 16.72 -0.22 -3.46
CA LEU A 70 17.63 -1.30 -3.87
C LEU A 70 17.73 -2.44 -2.85
N THR A 71 17.51 -2.15 -1.56
CA THR A 71 17.40 -3.19 -0.52
C THR A 71 16.04 -3.89 -0.48
N GLY A 72 15.08 -3.44 -1.29
CA GLY A 72 13.72 -3.98 -1.33
C GLY A 72 12.81 -3.46 -0.22
N ALA A 73 13.24 -2.50 0.61
CA ALA A 73 12.42 -1.92 1.66
C ALA A 73 11.32 -1.01 1.10
N ILE A 74 11.62 -0.26 0.03
CA ILE A 74 10.63 0.45 -0.79
C ILE A 74 10.39 -0.38 -2.06
N GLU A 75 9.13 -0.74 -2.31
CA GLU A 75 8.73 -1.50 -3.51
C GLU A 75 8.28 -0.57 -4.63
N MET A 76 7.45 0.43 -4.30
CA MET A 76 6.99 1.45 -5.24
C MET A 76 7.15 2.84 -4.64
N TRP A 77 7.39 3.81 -5.51
CA TRP A 77 7.57 5.21 -5.14
C TRP A 77 6.95 6.17 -6.16
N TYR A 78 6.33 7.23 -5.68
CA TYR A 78 5.66 8.21 -6.53
C TYR A 78 5.83 9.60 -5.94
N VAL A 79 5.87 10.61 -6.81
CA VAL A 79 5.62 12.00 -6.41
C VAL A 79 4.14 12.30 -6.59
N LYS A 80 3.54 13.01 -5.63
CA LYS A 80 2.16 13.50 -5.79
C LYS A 80 2.14 14.58 -6.89
N PRO A 81 1.16 14.60 -7.81
CA PRO A 81 1.15 15.57 -8.92
C PRO A 81 1.13 17.04 -8.49
N ASP A 82 0.57 17.34 -7.32
CA ASP A 82 0.57 18.66 -6.69
C ASP A 82 1.90 19.03 -6.01
N LEU A 83 2.89 18.13 -6.07
CA LEU A 83 4.20 18.23 -5.44
C LEU A 83 4.14 18.40 -3.92
N SER A 84 3.03 18.04 -3.26
CA SER A 84 2.88 18.17 -1.80
C SER A 84 3.60 17.07 -1.01
N GLY A 85 4.37 16.20 -1.69
CA GLY A 85 5.15 15.14 -1.09
C GLY A 85 5.25 13.89 -1.97
N VAL A 86 5.53 12.76 -1.35
CA VAL A 86 5.77 11.46 -2.00
C VAL A 86 4.82 10.39 -1.47
N VAL A 87 4.69 9.29 -2.19
CA VAL A 87 3.98 8.09 -1.73
C VAL A 87 4.91 6.90 -1.90
N PHE A 88 5.07 6.11 -0.84
CA PHE A 88 5.82 4.86 -0.86
C PHE A 88 4.91 3.68 -0.53
N ILE A 89 5.11 2.57 -1.24
CA ILE A 89 4.63 1.26 -0.80
C ILE A 89 5.86 0.50 -0.33
N MET A 90 5.91 0.20 0.96
CA MET A 90 7.05 -0.40 1.64
C MET A 90 6.81 -1.88 1.89
N ASN A 91 7.84 -2.70 1.67
CA ASN A 91 7.81 -4.15 1.89
C ASN A 91 8.23 -4.48 3.34
N VAL A 92 7.45 -3.98 4.30
CA VAL A 92 7.63 -4.20 5.74
C VAL A 92 6.29 -4.56 6.38
N ALA A 93 6.32 -5.32 7.48
CA ALA A 93 5.14 -5.94 8.08
C ALA A 93 4.49 -5.11 9.21
N ASP A 94 5.13 -4.03 9.64
CA ASP A 94 4.67 -3.18 10.75
C ASP A 94 5.02 -1.70 10.52
N VAL A 95 4.24 -0.83 11.17
CA VAL A 95 4.35 0.63 11.03
C VAL A 95 5.62 1.16 11.68
N ASP A 96 6.08 0.57 12.79
CA ASP A 96 7.24 1.08 13.52
C ASP A 96 8.52 0.92 12.70
N THR A 97 8.68 -0.20 12.01
CA THR A 97 9.78 -0.43 11.06
C THR A 97 9.72 0.56 9.90
N ALA A 98 8.54 0.82 9.33
CA ALA A 98 8.37 1.82 8.27
C ALA A 98 8.77 3.23 8.77
N HIS A 99 8.31 3.60 9.96
CA HIS A 99 8.66 4.85 10.61
C HIS A 99 10.16 5.00 10.81
N GLN A 100 10.80 3.99 11.41
CA GLN A 100 12.25 4.01 11.67
C GLN A 100 13.11 4.11 10.42
N LEU A 101 12.67 3.54 9.30
CA LEU A 101 13.39 3.65 8.04
C LEU A 101 13.25 5.04 7.43
N LEU A 102 12.04 5.60 7.41
CA LEU A 102 11.77 6.89 6.78
C LEU A 102 12.22 8.09 7.63
N GLU A 103 12.14 8.01 8.97
CA GLU A 103 12.62 9.09 9.85
C GLU A 103 14.14 9.30 9.75
N LYS A 104 14.88 8.25 9.37
CA LYS A 104 16.34 8.28 9.15
C LYS A 104 16.73 8.85 7.79
N LEU A 105 15.79 9.09 6.89
CA LEU A 105 16.07 9.81 5.66
C LEU A 105 16.43 11.26 5.98
N PRO A 106 17.31 11.90 5.18
CA PRO A 106 17.73 13.29 5.40
C PRO A 106 16.58 14.29 5.61
N LEU A 107 15.48 14.19 4.86
CA LEU A 107 14.30 15.03 5.04
C LEU A 107 13.57 14.75 6.37
N GLY A 108 13.50 13.49 6.79
CA GLY A 108 12.94 13.09 8.08
C GLY A 108 13.77 13.65 9.24
N GLN A 109 15.09 13.46 9.21
CA GLN A 109 16.02 13.98 10.22
C GLN A 109 16.02 15.51 10.29
N ALA A 110 15.83 16.19 9.17
CA ALA A 110 15.70 17.65 9.11
C ALA A 110 14.33 18.16 9.61
N GLY A 111 13.38 17.26 9.88
CA GLY A 111 11.99 17.60 10.22
C GLY A 111 11.27 18.34 9.09
N MET A 112 11.63 18.03 7.83
CA MET A 112 11.08 18.65 6.62
C MET A 112 9.96 17.81 5.97
N MET A 113 9.88 16.52 6.31
CA MET A 113 8.88 15.59 5.80
C MET A 113 8.34 14.74 6.94
N GLU A 114 7.03 14.56 6.97
CA GLU A 114 6.32 13.62 7.85
C GLU A 114 5.53 12.63 7.00
N PHE A 115 5.22 11.47 7.56
CA PHE A 115 4.50 10.41 6.85
C PHE A 115 3.30 9.94 7.67
N ASP A 116 2.18 9.75 6.97
CA ASP A 116 1.05 8.97 7.47
C ASP A 116 1.21 7.53 6.98
N TYR A 117 0.95 6.56 7.87
CA TYR A 117 1.17 5.14 7.62
C TYR A 117 -0.14 4.36 7.64
N THR A 118 -0.36 3.56 6.60
CA THR A 118 -1.52 2.66 6.49
C THR A 118 -1.04 1.22 6.27
N PRO A 119 -1.33 0.29 7.19
CA PRO A 119 -1.07 -1.13 6.98
C PRO A 119 -1.88 -1.68 5.81
N LEU A 120 -1.23 -2.42 4.92
CA LEU A 120 -1.84 -3.08 3.79
C LEU A 120 -1.62 -4.58 3.87
N GLY A 121 -2.64 -5.34 3.50
CA GLY A 121 -2.54 -6.79 3.30
C GLY A 121 -3.30 -7.22 2.05
N PRO A 122 -3.11 -8.47 1.60
CA PRO A 122 -3.84 -9.00 0.46
C PRO A 122 -5.35 -8.95 0.72
N ILE A 123 -6.14 -8.58 -0.29
CA ILE A 123 -7.59 -8.58 -0.19
C ILE A 123 -8.10 -10.01 0.08
N THR A 124 -8.77 -10.19 1.22
CA THR A 124 -9.18 -11.50 1.75
C THR A 124 -9.98 -12.37 0.77
N PRO A 125 -10.88 -11.83 -0.07
CA PRO A 125 -11.62 -12.65 -1.03
C PRO A 125 -10.78 -13.45 -2.03
N LEU A 126 -9.51 -13.09 -2.27
CA LEU A 126 -8.67 -13.84 -3.21
C LEU A 126 -8.35 -15.25 -2.71
N ARG A 127 -8.37 -15.49 -1.40
CA ARG A 127 -8.15 -16.84 -0.83
C ARG A 127 -9.19 -17.85 -1.29
N PHE A 128 -10.40 -17.40 -1.64
CA PHE A 128 -11.46 -18.28 -2.11
C PHE A 128 -11.31 -18.69 -3.59
N LEU A 129 -10.34 -18.12 -4.31
CA LEU A 129 -10.06 -18.48 -5.71
C LEU A 129 -9.13 -19.68 -5.84
N LEU A 130 -8.39 -20.02 -4.79
CA LEU A 130 -7.43 -21.11 -4.78
C LEU A 130 -8.08 -22.36 -4.17
N SER A 131 -7.83 -23.51 -4.78
CA SER A 131 -8.05 -24.80 -4.11
C SER A 131 -6.88 -25.13 -3.20
N GLU A 132 -7.01 -26.13 -2.32
CA GLU A 132 -5.90 -26.61 -1.49
C GLU A 132 -4.72 -27.13 -2.34
N GLU A 133 -4.97 -27.60 -3.56
CA GLU A 133 -3.95 -28.07 -4.51
C GLU A 133 -3.17 -26.91 -5.15
N ASP A 134 -3.75 -25.70 -5.19
CA ASP A 134 -3.12 -24.50 -5.78
C ASP A 134 -2.24 -23.71 -4.77
N ALA A 135 -2.28 -24.07 -3.48
CA ALA A 135 -1.63 -23.34 -2.40
C ALA A 135 -0.25 -23.91 -1.99
N ALA A 136 0.23 -24.96 -2.68
CA ALA A 136 1.53 -25.62 -2.48
C ALA A 136 2.62 -25.05 -3.41
#